data_AF-J7ZM68-F1
#
_entry.id   AF-J7ZM68-F1
#
_cell.length_a   1.000
_cell.length_b   1.000
_cell.length_c   1.000
_cell.angle_alpha   90.00
_cell.angle_beta   90.00
_cell.angle_gamma   90.00
#
_symmetry.space_group_name_H-M   'P 1'
#
loop_
_entity.id
_entity.type
_entity.pdbx_description
1 polymer ?
#
loop_
_entity_poly.entity_id
_entity_poly.type
_entity_poly.pdbx_seq_one_letter_code
_entity_poly.pdbx_strand_id
1 'polypeptide(L)'
;YIEQLVKEHIPNFERANVGSHKYMKVRQYKEYAETRSIVENQVQEKETHLQTIDHHLKNVEEKTNELEVAKKSLESDVVDKYKELEIVKQQVESESEKLQLIGECHVELENRVKQMQKELDSATDEVPNEPVKIPFLRKEVVVEVQDKMFGKAEITKKQTRNYVLSPEQYQELTKQVNAAVTIKKDYERLKKTDFVKENESLKVHAEGWMEENRTLKQEKNQLQKEVGILNKEISSLKAHIKGLQTNIRVLYVQTKKVFKEQFKVLRSIIKNELDSKGIDNQFEREHKREISRYRDFDRER
;
A
#
# COMPACT_ATOMS: atom_id res chain seq x y z
N TYR A 1 35.23 -44.21 -97.55
CA TYR A 1 35.13 -44.15 -99.02
C TYR A 1 33.99 -43.25 -99.49
N ILE A 2 32.72 -43.51 -99.13
CA ILE A 2 31.58 -42.64 -99.50
C ILE A 2 31.69 -41.22 -98.90
N GLU A 3 32.16 -41.06 -97.66
CA GLU A 3 32.34 -39.73 -97.03
C GLU A 3 33.45 -38.88 -97.68
N GLN A 4 34.45 -39.50 -98.32
CA GLN A 4 35.49 -38.74 -99.04
C GLN A 4 34.95 -38.19 -100.37
N LEU A 5 34.14 -38.98 -101.07
CA LEU A 5 33.50 -38.56 -102.33
C LEU A 5 32.47 -37.42 -102.12
N VAL A 6 31.79 -37.38 -100.97
CA VAL A 6 30.76 -36.35 -100.69
C VAL A 6 31.37 -35.00 -100.29
N LYS A 7 32.53 -34.99 -99.61
CA LYS A 7 33.25 -33.76 -99.26
C LYS A 7 33.88 -33.05 -100.46
N GLU A 8 34.12 -33.76 -101.56
CA GLU A 8 34.63 -33.18 -102.81
C GLU A 8 33.59 -32.33 -103.55
N HIS A 9 32.30 -32.61 -103.38
CA HIS A 9 31.21 -31.88 -104.05
C HIS A 9 30.42 -30.94 -103.13
N ILE A 10 30.53 -31.10 -101.80
CA ILE A 10 29.91 -30.21 -100.81
C ILE A 10 30.94 -29.92 -99.70
N PRO A 11 31.65 -28.77 -99.75
CA PRO A 11 32.74 -28.46 -98.83
C PRO A 11 32.34 -28.40 -97.34
N ASN A 12 31.05 -28.14 -97.06
CA ASN A 12 30.50 -28.00 -95.70
C ASN A 12 29.69 -29.21 -95.24
N PHE A 13 29.98 -30.41 -95.75
CA PHE A 13 29.29 -31.62 -95.31
C PHE A 13 29.77 -32.06 -93.90
N GLU A 14 29.00 -31.68 -92.88
CA GLU A 14 29.08 -32.25 -91.53
C GLU A 14 28.01 -33.34 -91.36
N ARG A 15 28.43 -34.52 -90.88
CA ARG A 15 27.53 -35.62 -90.55
C ARG A 15 26.66 -35.19 -89.37
N ALA A 16 25.38 -34.89 -89.61
CA ALA A 16 24.42 -34.67 -88.54
C ALA A 16 24.36 -35.94 -87.67
N ASN A 17 24.90 -35.83 -86.46
CA ASN A 17 24.93 -36.90 -85.48
C ASN A 17 23.48 -37.12 -84.98
N VAL A 18 22.72 -37.95 -85.68
CA VAL A 18 21.38 -38.39 -85.30
C VAL A 18 21.48 -39.31 -84.08
N GLY A 19 21.66 -38.69 -82.91
CA GLY A 19 21.80 -39.38 -81.63
C GLY A 19 21.46 -38.50 -80.43
N SER A 20 20.55 -37.53 -80.56
CA SER A 20 20.28 -36.56 -79.48
C SER A 20 19.19 -36.99 -78.48
N HIS A 21 18.46 -38.08 -78.70
CA HIS A 21 17.32 -38.45 -77.86
C HIS A 21 17.68 -39.17 -76.54
N LYS A 22 18.96 -39.54 -76.31
CA LYS A 22 19.37 -40.30 -75.11
C LYS A 22 20.09 -39.47 -74.04
N TYR A 23 20.67 -38.32 -74.37
CA TYR A 23 21.51 -37.55 -73.43
C TYR A 23 20.84 -36.30 -72.86
N MET A 24 19.75 -35.81 -73.44
CA MET A 24 19.04 -34.63 -72.95
C MET A 24 18.28 -34.91 -71.63
N LYS A 25 17.83 -36.15 -71.43
CA LYS A 25 17.22 -36.59 -70.16
C LYS A 25 18.24 -36.58 -69.01
N VAL A 26 19.50 -36.95 -69.24
CA VAL A 26 20.50 -37.14 -68.17
C VAL A 26 20.88 -35.82 -67.48
N ARG A 27 21.02 -34.72 -68.23
CA ARG A 27 21.33 -33.41 -67.66
C ARG A 27 20.17 -32.84 -66.84
N GLN A 28 18.94 -32.97 -67.37
CA GLN A 28 17.71 -32.58 -66.67
C GLN A 28 17.48 -33.41 -65.40
N TYR A 29 17.78 -34.72 -65.41
CA TYR A 29 17.71 -35.56 -64.21
C TYR A 29 18.73 -35.16 -63.15
N LYS A 30 19.94 -34.75 -63.55
CA LYS A 30 20.98 -34.29 -62.62
C LYS A 30 20.59 -32.95 -61.98
N GLU A 31 20.14 -31.99 -62.77
CA GLU A 31 19.66 -30.69 -62.29
C GLU A 31 18.41 -30.86 -61.39
N TYR A 32 17.51 -31.79 -61.73
CA TYR A 32 16.36 -32.14 -60.89
C TYR A 32 16.76 -32.81 -59.57
N ALA A 33 17.75 -33.70 -59.57
CA ALA A 33 18.24 -34.35 -58.36
C ALA A 33 18.93 -33.35 -57.41
N GLU A 34 19.72 -32.42 -57.96
CA GLU A 34 20.39 -31.35 -57.19
C GLU A 34 19.38 -30.37 -56.60
N THR A 35 18.42 -29.90 -57.40
CA THR A 35 17.34 -29.02 -56.91
C THR A 35 16.45 -29.71 -55.88
N ARG A 36 16.11 -30.99 -56.08
CA ARG A 36 15.37 -31.78 -55.11
C ARG A 36 16.12 -31.91 -53.79
N SER A 37 17.43 -32.17 -53.82
CA SER A 37 18.24 -32.26 -52.60
C SER A 37 18.31 -30.93 -51.85
N ILE A 38 18.43 -29.80 -52.56
CA ILE A 38 18.41 -28.46 -51.95
C ILE A 38 17.05 -28.20 -51.28
N VAL A 39 15.95 -28.54 -51.96
CA VAL A 39 14.59 -28.37 -51.41
C VAL A 39 14.35 -29.29 -50.22
N GLU A 40 14.76 -30.56 -50.29
CA GLU A 40 14.66 -31.51 -49.17
C GLU A 40 15.43 -31.00 -47.93
N ASN A 41 16.66 -30.49 -48.11
CA ASN A 41 17.43 -29.90 -47.01
C ASN A 41 16.74 -28.67 -46.40
N GLN A 42 16.20 -27.78 -47.24
CA GLN A 42 15.46 -26.60 -46.75
C GLN A 42 14.15 -26.96 -46.05
N VAL A 43 13.47 -28.02 -46.49
CA VAL A 43 12.26 -28.53 -45.83
C VAL A 43 12.62 -29.09 -44.47
N GLN A 44 13.68 -29.91 -44.38
CA GLN A 44 14.15 -30.50 -43.14
C GLN A 44 14.60 -29.43 -42.12
N GLU A 45 15.33 -28.40 -42.58
CA GLU A 45 15.73 -27.26 -41.74
C GLU A 45 14.48 -26.52 -41.19
N LYS A 46 13.51 -26.21 -42.05
CA LYS A 46 12.26 -25.56 -41.62
C LYS A 46 11.42 -26.43 -40.68
N GLU A 47 11.42 -27.75 -40.86
CA GLU A 47 10.73 -28.70 -40.00
C GLU A 47 11.33 -28.72 -38.60
N THR A 48 12.67 -28.74 -38.48
CA THR A 48 13.35 -28.61 -37.18
C THR A 48 13.06 -27.27 -36.49
N HIS A 49 13.02 -26.18 -37.25
CA HIS A 49 12.63 -24.87 -36.72
C HIS A 49 11.17 -24.85 -36.24
N LEU A 50 10.25 -25.46 -36.98
CA LEU A 50 8.84 -25.56 -36.59
C LEU A 50 8.68 -26.37 -35.28
N GLN A 51 9.38 -27.49 -35.14
CA GLN A 51 9.37 -28.28 -33.91
C GLN A 51 9.92 -27.48 -32.72
N THR A 52 10.97 -26.69 -32.94
CA THR A 52 11.54 -25.81 -31.91
C THR A 52 10.53 -24.72 -31.49
N ILE A 53 9.85 -24.11 -32.46
CA ILE A 53 8.80 -23.12 -32.21
C ILE A 53 7.63 -23.74 -31.43
N ASP A 54 7.19 -24.94 -31.79
CA ASP A 54 6.10 -25.65 -31.13
C ASP A 54 6.43 -25.96 -29.66
N HIS A 55 7.66 -26.41 -29.38
CA HIS A 55 8.13 -26.61 -28.02
C HIS A 55 8.15 -25.30 -27.20
N HIS A 56 8.61 -24.20 -27.80
CA HIS A 56 8.56 -22.89 -27.14
C HIS A 56 7.12 -22.41 -26.89
N LEU A 57 6.21 -22.63 -27.83
CA LEU A 57 4.80 -22.27 -27.65
C LEU A 57 4.16 -23.04 -26.50
N LYS A 58 4.42 -24.34 -26.40
CA LYS A 58 3.92 -25.17 -25.31
C LYS A 58 4.46 -24.72 -23.94
N ASN A 59 5.74 -24.39 -23.84
CA ASN A 59 6.34 -23.85 -22.61
C ASN A 59 5.74 -22.46 -22.26
N VAL A 60 5.47 -21.62 -23.26
CA VAL A 60 4.78 -20.34 -23.02
C VAL A 60 3.35 -20.58 -22.50
N GLU A 61 2.62 -21.52 -23.07
CA GLU A 61 1.26 -21.88 -22.63
C GLU A 61 1.23 -22.37 -21.18
N GLU A 62 2.15 -23.27 -20.81
CA GLU A 62 2.30 -23.75 -19.43
C GLU A 62 2.57 -22.58 -18.46
N LYS A 63 3.53 -21.70 -18.80
CA LYS A 63 3.84 -20.51 -17.99
C LYS A 63 2.67 -19.54 -17.91
N THR A 64 1.86 -19.39 -18.96
CA THR A 64 0.67 -18.53 -18.89
C THR A 64 -0.39 -19.08 -17.95
N ASN A 65 -0.55 -20.42 -17.90
CA ASN A 65 -1.48 -21.06 -16.97
C ASN A 65 -1.02 -20.91 -15.52
N GLU A 66 0.27 -21.11 -15.24
CA GLU A 66 0.86 -20.85 -13.92
C GLU A 66 0.67 -19.40 -13.48
N LEU A 67 0.90 -18.45 -14.40
CA LEU A 67 0.70 -17.02 -14.14
C LEU A 67 -0.78 -16.70 -13.83
N GLU A 68 -1.72 -17.35 -14.51
CA GLU A 68 -3.15 -17.16 -14.26
C GLU A 68 -3.56 -17.67 -12.87
N VAL A 69 -3.04 -18.82 -12.45
CA VAL A 69 -3.27 -19.35 -11.09
C VAL A 69 -2.68 -18.42 -10.03
N ALA A 70 -1.43 -17.99 -10.20
CA ALA A 70 -0.78 -17.05 -9.29
C ALA A 70 -1.55 -15.72 -9.19
N LYS A 71 -2.05 -15.22 -10.32
CA LYS A 71 -2.89 -14.01 -10.36
C LYS A 71 -4.17 -14.18 -9.54
N LYS A 72 -4.90 -15.29 -9.70
CA LYS A 72 -6.13 -15.56 -8.94
C LYS A 72 -5.87 -15.65 -7.42
N SER A 73 -4.78 -16.32 -7.03
CA SER A 73 -4.36 -16.39 -5.62
C SER A 73 -4.09 -15.00 -5.06
N LEU A 74 -3.33 -14.18 -5.79
CA LEU A 74 -3.01 -12.82 -5.35
C LEU A 74 -4.25 -11.92 -5.27
N GLU A 75 -5.20 -12.07 -6.20
CA GLU A 75 -6.49 -11.36 -6.16
C GLU A 75 -7.28 -11.72 -4.90
N SER A 76 -7.31 -12.99 -4.50
CA SER A 76 -7.94 -13.43 -3.24
C SER A 76 -7.24 -12.84 -2.01
N ASP A 77 -5.91 -12.93 -1.95
CA ASP A 77 -5.13 -12.40 -0.82
C ASP A 77 -5.32 -10.89 -0.65
N VAL A 78 -5.41 -10.16 -1.76
CA VAL A 78 -5.68 -8.71 -1.76
C VAL A 78 -7.07 -8.44 -1.19
N VAL A 79 -8.10 -9.19 -1.61
CA VAL A 79 -9.48 -9.03 -1.12
C VAL A 79 -9.57 -9.31 0.39
N ASP A 80 -8.92 -10.35 0.88
CA ASP A 80 -8.96 -10.69 2.31
C ASP A 80 -8.21 -9.66 3.16
N LYS A 81 -7.05 -9.19 2.71
CA LYS A 81 -6.35 -8.06 3.36
C LYS A 81 -7.19 -6.78 3.40
N TYR A 82 -7.97 -6.49 2.36
CA TYR A 82 -8.88 -5.34 2.36
C TYR A 82 -9.99 -5.48 3.42
N LYS A 83 -10.54 -6.68 3.63
CA LYS A 83 -11.54 -6.93 4.68
C LYS A 83 -10.93 -6.74 6.07
N GLU A 84 -9.75 -7.30 6.31
CA GLU A 84 -9.04 -7.14 7.58
C GLU A 84 -8.74 -5.67 7.87
N LEU A 85 -8.28 -4.93 6.86
CA LEU A 85 -7.98 -3.50 6.99
C LEU A 85 -9.22 -2.67 7.32
N GLU A 86 -10.39 -3.00 6.75
CA GLU A 86 -11.63 -2.31 7.07
C GLU A 86 -12.10 -2.59 8.51
N ILE A 87 -11.94 -3.83 9.00
CA ILE A 87 -12.23 -4.18 10.41
C ILE A 87 -11.31 -3.40 11.36
N VAL A 88 -10.01 -3.38 11.08
CA VAL A 88 -9.02 -2.64 11.88
C VAL A 88 -9.35 -1.13 11.86
N LYS A 89 -9.74 -0.59 10.70
CA LYS A 89 -10.12 0.82 10.58
C LYS A 89 -11.33 1.16 11.46
N GLN A 90 -12.39 0.34 11.43
CA GLN A 90 -13.56 0.54 12.28
C GLN A 90 -13.21 0.46 13.78
N GLN A 91 -12.35 -0.48 14.15
CA GLN A 91 -11.88 -0.60 15.53
C GLN A 91 -11.12 0.65 15.97
N VAL A 92 -10.17 1.13 15.15
CA VAL A 92 -9.40 2.36 15.41
C VAL A 92 -10.32 3.58 15.52
N GLU A 93 -11.33 3.70 14.66
CA GLU A 93 -12.32 4.77 14.77
C GLU A 93 -13.07 4.72 16.12
N SER A 94 -13.60 3.55 16.50
CA SER A 94 -14.31 3.38 17.78
C SER A 94 -13.44 3.62 19.02
N GLU A 95 -12.16 3.24 18.97
CA GLU A 95 -11.22 3.49 20.06
C GLU A 95 -10.82 4.96 20.12
N SER A 96 -10.72 5.64 18.96
CA SER A 96 -10.41 7.07 18.91
C SER A 96 -11.51 7.93 19.53
N GLU A 97 -12.78 7.58 19.34
CA GLU A 97 -13.92 8.27 19.98
C GLU A 97 -13.89 8.11 21.50
N LYS A 98 -13.61 6.89 22.00
CA LYS A 98 -13.46 6.63 23.44
C LYS A 98 -12.31 7.43 24.03
N LEU A 99 -11.17 7.49 23.34
CA LEU A 99 -10.01 8.28 23.77
C LEU A 99 -10.32 9.78 23.82
N GLN A 100 -11.11 10.30 22.88
CA GLN A 100 -11.52 11.69 22.89
C GLN A 100 -12.38 12.03 24.12
N LEU A 101 -13.38 11.19 24.43
CA LEU A 101 -14.21 11.35 25.64
C LEU A 101 -13.39 11.26 26.93
N ILE A 102 -12.44 10.32 27.00
CA ILE A 102 -11.51 10.19 28.14
C ILE A 102 -10.66 11.46 28.27
N GLY A 103 -10.17 12.01 27.15
CA GLY A 103 -9.40 13.25 27.13
C GLY A 103 -10.19 14.45 27.66
N GLU A 104 -11.44 14.61 27.23
CA GLU A 104 -12.33 15.68 27.72
C GLU A 104 -12.60 15.55 29.23
N CYS A 105 -12.93 14.34 29.68
CA CYS A 105 -13.16 14.06 31.11
C CYS A 105 -11.90 14.29 31.96
N HIS A 106 -10.72 13.95 31.43
CA HIS A 106 -9.44 14.20 32.10
C HIS A 106 -9.18 15.70 32.31
N VAL A 107 -9.42 16.53 31.29
CA VAL A 107 -9.25 17.99 31.40
C VAL A 107 -10.19 18.59 32.44
N GLU A 108 -11.46 18.16 32.46
CA GLU A 108 -12.43 18.63 33.47
C GLU A 108 -11.98 18.25 34.90
N LEU A 109 -11.59 17.00 35.10
CA LEU A 109 -11.11 16.50 36.40
C LEU A 109 -9.83 17.22 36.83
N GLU A 110 -8.86 17.42 35.93
CA GLU A 110 -7.62 18.12 36.26
C GLU A 110 -7.88 19.57 36.68
N ASN A 111 -8.81 20.27 36.01
CA ASN A 111 -9.21 21.62 36.38
C ASN A 111 -9.89 21.67 37.76
N ARG A 112 -10.80 20.73 38.04
CA ARG A 112 -11.45 20.63 39.36
C ARG A 112 -10.44 20.34 40.47
N VAL A 113 -9.50 19.43 40.23
CA VAL A 113 -8.41 19.13 41.18
C VAL A 113 -7.54 20.36 41.41
N LYS A 114 -7.11 21.07 40.37
CA LYS A 114 -6.32 22.31 40.49
C LYS A 114 -7.06 23.40 41.29
N GLN A 115 -8.37 23.54 41.08
CA GLN A 115 -9.19 24.50 41.82
C GLN A 115 -9.28 24.14 43.31
N MET A 116 -9.66 22.88 43.64
CA MET A 116 -9.73 22.41 45.02
C MET A 116 -8.37 22.50 45.72
N GLN A 117 -7.29 22.20 45.00
CA GLN A 117 -5.92 22.31 45.49
C GLN A 117 -5.58 23.75 45.90
N LYS A 118 -5.93 24.73 45.07
CA LYS A 118 -5.72 26.16 45.35
C LYS A 118 -6.53 26.64 46.56
N GLU A 119 -7.77 26.20 46.69
CA GLU A 119 -8.64 26.50 47.84
C GLU A 119 -8.06 25.92 49.13
N LEU A 120 -7.58 24.67 49.10
CA LEU A 120 -6.94 24.05 50.25
C LEU A 120 -5.65 24.77 50.63
N ASP A 121 -4.76 25.05 49.68
CA ASP A 121 -3.50 25.73 49.95
C ASP A 121 -3.73 27.11 50.60
N SER A 122 -4.70 27.88 50.08
CA SER A 122 -5.08 29.18 50.66
C SER A 122 -5.58 29.05 52.10
N ALA A 123 -6.43 28.06 52.38
CA ALA A 123 -6.90 27.79 53.74
C ALA A 123 -5.78 27.28 54.67
N THR A 124 -4.79 26.59 54.11
CA THR A 124 -3.67 26.01 54.87
C THR A 124 -2.70 27.09 55.37
N ASP A 125 -2.56 28.19 54.62
CA ASP A 125 -1.75 29.36 54.98
C ASP A 125 -2.33 30.14 56.18
N GLU A 126 -3.66 30.13 56.35
CA GLU A 126 -4.34 30.79 57.47
C GLU A 126 -4.27 29.97 58.78
N VAL A 127 -3.99 28.67 58.68
CA VAL A 127 -3.97 27.76 59.83
C VAL A 127 -2.57 27.73 60.47
N PRO A 128 -2.46 27.93 61.81
CA PRO A 128 -1.18 27.85 62.50
C PRO A 128 -0.53 26.47 62.40
N ASN A 129 0.80 26.40 62.48
CA ASN A 129 1.53 25.13 62.34
C ASN A 129 1.44 24.23 63.59
N GLU A 130 1.17 24.84 64.74
CA GLU A 130 1.06 24.17 66.03
C GLU A 130 -0.25 24.56 66.74
N PRO A 131 -0.79 23.67 67.60
CA PRO A 131 -1.98 23.98 68.38
C PRO A 131 -1.72 25.18 69.30
N VAL A 132 -2.47 26.26 69.09
CA VAL A 132 -2.29 27.52 69.81
C VAL A 132 -3.19 27.56 71.05
N LYS A 133 -2.63 27.98 72.19
CA LYS A 133 -3.43 28.38 73.36
C LYS A 133 -3.91 29.82 73.16
N ILE A 134 -5.16 29.97 72.74
CA ILE A 134 -5.77 31.28 72.52
C ILE A 134 -5.97 31.96 73.89
N PRO A 135 -5.46 33.17 74.15
CA PRO A 135 -5.66 33.79 75.46
C PRO A 135 -7.14 34.18 75.66
N PHE A 136 -7.74 33.75 76.78
CA PHE A 136 -9.11 34.15 77.15
C PHE A 136 -9.10 35.59 77.68
N LEU A 137 -9.53 36.55 76.85
CA LEU A 137 -9.78 37.92 77.30
C LEU A 137 -11.08 37.92 78.12
N ARG A 138 -10.98 38.15 79.44
CA ARG A 138 -12.17 38.26 80.30
C ARG A 138 -12.96 39.52 79.96
N LYS A 139 -14.29 39.50 80.17
CA LYS A 139 -15.14 40.69 80.12
C LYS A 139 -14.59 41.77 81.06
N GLU A 140 -14.04 42.84 80.50
CA GLU A 140 -13.80 44.07 81.24
C GLU A 140 -15.16 44.73 81.53
N VAL A 141 -15.67 44.49 82.74
CA VAL A 141 -16.75 45.30 83.31
C VAL A 141 -16.08 46.34 84.18
N VAL A 142 -16.02 47.58 83.71
CA VAL A 142 -15.58 48.68 84.57
C VAL A 142 -16.73 48.98 85.53
N VAL A 143 -16.47 48.78 86.81
CA VAL A 143 -17.40 49.07 87.88
C VAL A 143 -17.05 50.46 88.40
N GLU A 144 -17.86 51.46 88.06
CA GLU A 144 -17.76 52.78 88.68
C GLU A 144 -18.63 52.77 89.93
N VAL A 145 -17.99 52.85 91.09
CA VAL A 145 -18.65 52.99 92.39
C VAL A 145 -18.72 54.47 92.72
N GLN A 146 -19.93 55.01 92.85
CA GLN A 146 -20.14 56.34 93.39
C GLN A 146 -20.59 56.22 94.85
N ASP A 147 -19.73 56.68 95.77
CA ASP A 147 -20.05 56.75 97.19
C ASP A 147 -21.04 57.89 97.46
N LYS A 148 -22.15 57.55 98.11
CA LYS A 148 -23.15 58.53 98.60
C LYS A 148 -22.89 58.80 100.08
N MET A 149 -23.10 60.04 100.53
CA MET A 149 -22.90 60.43 101.93
C MET A 149 -23.84 59.70 102.92
N PHE A 150 -24.95 59.13 102.47
CA PHE A 150 -25.83 58.28 103.28
C PHE A 150 -26.44 57.14 102.43
N GLY A 151 -26.36 55.90 102.93
CA GLY A 151 -26.87 54.69 102.27
C GLY A 151 -25.82 53.94 101.43
N LYS A 152 -26.11 52.68 101.03
CA LYS A 152 -25.19 51.82 100.25
C LYS A 152 -24.81 52.49 98.92
N ALA A 153 -23.52 52.41 98.54
CA ALA A 153 -22.97 53.01 97.33
C ALA A 153 -23.70 52.58 96.04
N GLU A 154 -23.80 53.49 95.08
CA GLU A 154 -24.44 53.23 93.80
C GLU A 154 -23.41 52.65 92.82
N ILE A 155 -23.63 51.39 92.43
CA ILE A 155 -22.72 50.63 91.58
C ILE A 155 -23.24 50.71 90.14
N THR A 156 -22.55 51.46 89.27
CA THR A 156 -22.86 51.48 87.84
C THR A 156 -21.89 50.59 87.07
N LYS A 157 -22.43 49.55 86.42
CA LYS A 157 -21.66 48.62 85.57
C LYS A 157 -21.72 49.11 84.13
N LYS A 158 -20.62 49.64 83.59
CA LYS A 158 -20.52 50.00 82.17
C LYS A 158 -19.99 48.78 81.41
N GLN A 159 -20.75 48.30 80.42
CA GLN A 159 -20.26 47.26 79.51
C GLN A 159 -19.31 47.91 78.50
N THR A 160 -18.09 47.40 78.39
CA THR A 160 -17.14 47.82 77.35
C THR A 160 -17.60 47.30 75.97
N ARG A 161 -17.28 48.00 74.88
CA ARG A 161 -17.62 47.61 73.49
C ARG A 161 -16.78 46.44 72.94
N ASN A 162 -15.97 45.80 73.78
CA ASN A 162 -15.10 44.70 73.36
C ASN A 162 -15.91 43.40 73.28
N TYR A 163 -15.89 42.76 72.10
CA TYR A 163 -16.50 41.45 71.89
C TYR A 163 -15.68 40.38 72.62
N VAL A 164 -16.28 39.74 73.62
CA VAL A 164 -15.67 38.68 74.41
C VAL A 164 -16.44 37.39 74.17
N LEU A 165 -15.78 36.40 73.59
CA LEU A 165 -16.32 35.04 73.40
C LEU A 165 -16.76 34.45 74.75
N SER A 166 -17.91 33.77 74.78
CA SER A 166 -18.29 32.99 75.97
C SER A 166 -17.29 31.85 76.21
N PRO A 167 -17.17 31.31 77.44
CA PRO A 167 -16.31 30.15 77.71
C PRO A 167 -16.60 28.94 76.80
N GLU A 168 -17.88 28.73 76.45
CA GLU A 168 -18.32 27.68 75.53
C GLU A 168 -17.87 27.95 74.10
N GLN A 169 -18.13 29.16 73.58
CA GLN A 169 -17.68 29.59 72.25
C GLN A 169 -16.15 29.55 72.11
N TYR A 170 -15.44 29.87 73.19
CA TYR A 170 -13.98 29.79 73.24
C TYR A 170 -13.49 28.32 73.17
N GLN A 171 -14.13 27.40 73.89
CA GLN A 171 -13.81 25.97 73.82
C GLN A 171 -14.08 25.41 72.42
N GLU A 172 -15.20 25.80 71.80
CA GLU A 172 -15.53 25.41 70.43
C GLU A 172 -14.52 25.94 69.42
N LEU A 173 -14.16 27.22 69.49
CA LEU A 173 -13.15 27.83 68.62
C LEU A 173 -11.80 27.12 68.76
N THR A 174 -11.37 26.85 70.01
CA THR A 174 -10.10 26.15 70.28
C THR A 174 -10.11 24.73 69.72
N LYS A 175 -11.24 24.02 69.81
CA LYS A 175 -11.41 22.68 69.21
C LYS A 175 -11.34 22.74 67.68
N GLN A 176 -12.01 23.72 67.06
CA GLN A 176 -12.00 23.91 65.61
C GLN A 176 -10.60 24.23 65.08
N VAL A 177 -9.87 25.16 65.72
CA VAL A 177 -8.49 25.50 65.34
C VAL A 177 -7.57 24.30 65.48
N ASN A 178 -7.63 23.56 66.59
CA ASN A 178 -6.78 22.38 66.78
C ASN A 178 -7.12 21.25 65.80
N ALA A 179 -8.40 21.08 65.44
CA ALA A 179 -8.81 20.15 64.39
C ALA A 179 -8.23 20.56 63.03
N ALA A 180 -8.27 21.85 62.69
CA ALA A 180 -7.68 22.38 61.45
C ALA A 180 -6.16 22.15 61.38
N VAL A 181 -5.43 22.33 62.50
CA VAL A 181 -3.99 22.02 62.59
C VAL A 181 -3.72 20.54 62.30
N THR A 182 -4.59 19.65 62.77
CA THR A 182 -4.46 18.19 62.54
C THR A 182 -4.70 17.85 61.07
N ILE A 183 -5.75 18.44 60.47
CA ILE A 183 -6.07 18.29 59.03
C ILE A 183 -4.93 18.80 58.16
N LYS A 184 -4.33 19.96 58.49
CA LYS A 184 -3.16 20.51 57.79
C LYS A 184 -1.99 19.52 57.76
N LYS A 185 -1.66 18.93 58.91
CA LYS A 185 -0.57 17.93 59.01
C LYS A 185 -0.86 16.68 58.20
N ASP A 186 -2.10 16.17 58.25
CA ASP A 186 -2.51 15.02 57.46
C ASP A 186 -2.46 15.31 55.95
N TYR A 187 -2.87 16.50 55.53
CA TYR A 187 -2.81 16.93 54.14
C TYR A 187 -1.37 17.04 53.61
N GLU A 188 -0.46 17.65 54.38
CA GLU A 188 0.97 17.69 54.05
C GLU A 188 1.59 16.29 53.97
N ARG A 189 1.15 15.35 54.83
CA ARG A 189 1.56 13.94 54.74
C ARG A 189 1.08 13.32 53.44
N LEU A 190 -0.20 13.51 53.09
CA LEU A 190 -0.81 12.97 51.87
C LEU A 190 -0.07 13.45 50.60
N LYS A 191 0.32 14.72 50.54
CA LYS A 191 1.14 15.27 49.43
C LYS A 191 2.47 14.55 49.21
N LYS A 192 3.05 13.95 50.26
CA LYS A 192 4.36 13.27 50.21
C LYS A 192 4.26 11.76 50.05
N THR A 193 3.03 11.22 49.96
CA THR A 193 2.82 9.78 49.80
C THR A 193 3.34 9.27 48.47
N ASP A 194 3.66 7.98 48.40
CA ASP A 194 4.18 7.36 47.19
C ASP A 194 3.17 7.39 46.03
N PHE A 195 1.86 7.42 46.32
CA PHE A 195 0.81 7.61 45.32
C PHE A 195 0.93 8.92 44.54
N VAL A 196 1.35 10.02 45.19
CA VAL A 196 1.53 11.31 44.50
C VAL A 196 2.72 11.24 43.54
N LYS A 197 3.83 10.63 43.98
CA LYS A 197 5.01 10.42 43.14
C LYS A 197 4.72 9.49 41.96
N GLU A 198 3.97 8.41 42.20
CA GLU A 198 3.53 7.50 41.15
C GLU A 198 2.66 8.24 40.14
N ASN A 199 1.70 9.05 40.59
CA ASN A 199 0.86 9.84 39.68
C ASN A 199 1.67 10.85 38.85
N GLU A 200 2.66 11.53 39.45
CA GLU A 200 3.58 12.40 38.72
C GLU A 200 4.38 11.62 37.66
N SER A 201 4.89 10.44 37.98
CA SER A 201 5.59 9.58 37.01
C SER A 201 4.67 9.12 35.88
N LEU A 202 3.42 8.74 36.20
CA LEU A 202 2.42 8.35 35.21
C LEU A 202 2.09 9.50 34.27
N LYS A 203 2.01 10.73 34.79
CA LYS A 203 1.81 11.93 33.98
C LYS A 203 2.94 12.14 32.99
N VAL A 204 4.20 12.01 33.42
CA VAL A 204 5.37 12.11 32.53
C VAL A 204 5.34 11.02 31.44
N HIS A 205 5.00 9.78 31.80
CA HIS A 205 4.86 8.70 30.83
C HIS A 205 3.72 8.95 29.84
N ALA A 206 2.58 9.45 30.31
CA ALA A 206 1.44 9.80 29.46
C ALA A 206 1.79 10.93 28.49
N GLU A 207 2.51 11.96 28.93
CA GLU A 207 3.03 13.02 28.07
C GLU A 207 3.98 12.47 26.99
N GLY A 208 4.86 11.53 27.36
CA GLY A 208 5.73 10.83 26.42
C GLY A 208 4.96 10.05 25.35
N TRP A 209 3.95 9.26 25.76
CA TRP A 209 3.08 8.53 24.82
C TRP A 209 2.27 9.46 23.92
N MET A 210 1.82 10.61 24.43
CA MET A 210 1.10 11.61 23.62
C MET A 210 1.99 12.18 22.51
N GLU A 211 3.26 12.44 22.80
CA GLU A 211 4.21 12.94 21.81
C GLU A 211 4.53 11.87 20.76
N GLU A 212 4.75 10.61 21.18
CA GLU A 212 4.96 9.49 20.26
C GLU A 212 3.73 9.23 19.36
N ASN A 213 2.52 9.35 19.91
CA ASN A 213 1.30 9.21 19.11
C ASN A 213 1.17 10.38 18.10
N ARG A 214 1.64 11.57 18.45
CA ARG A 214 1.69 12.72 17.54
C ARG A 214 2.67 12.51 16.40
N THR A 215 3.86 11.96 16.65
CA THR A 215 4.84 11.62 15.61
C THR A 215 4.33 10.52 14.69
N LEU A 216 3.78 9.43 15.25
CA LEU A 216 3.18 8.34 14.48
C LEU A 216 2.05 8.83 13.57
N LYS A 217 1.21 9.76 14.03
CA LYS A 217 0.16 10.37 13.21
C LYS A 217 0.74 11.18 12.04
N GLN A 218 1.87 11.85 12.24
CA GLN A 218 2.58 12.55 11.15
C GLN A 218 3.17 11.58 10.13
N GLU A 219 3.83 10.52 10.58
CA GLU A 219 4.40 9.47 9.72
C GLU A 219 3.32 8.78 8.89
N LYS A 220 2.20 8.40 9.52
CA LYS A 220 1.03 7.83 8.83
C LYS A 220 0.55 8.73 7.69
N ASN A 221 0.45 10.04 7.94
CA ASN A 221 0.03 11.00 6.92
C ASN A 221 1.04 11.14 5.78
N GLN A 222 2.35 11.01 6.06
CA GLN A 222 3.40 11.02 5.03
C GLN A 222 3.30 9.76 4.17
N LEU A 223 3.22 8.58 4.78
CA LEU A 223 3.05 7.31 4.08
C LEU A 223 1.79 7.30 3.21
N GLN A 224 0.69 7.87 3.69
CA GLN A 224 -0.54 8.00 2.90
C GLN A 224 -0.34 8.86 1.63
N LYS A 225 0.48 9.90 1.69
CA LYS A 225 0.84 10.72 0.51
C LYS A 225 1.70 9.94 -0.47
N GLU A 226 2.70 9.21 0.03
CA GLU A 226 3.59 8.38 -0.79
C GLU A 226 2.82 7.30 -1.54
N VAL A 227 1.92 6.59 -0.84
CA VAL A 227 1.00 5.60 -1.44
C VAL A 227 0.14 6.26 -2.53
N GLY A 228 -0.31 7.50 -2.31
CA GLY A 228 -1.05 8.27 -3.31
C GLY A 228 -0.23 8.59 -4.58
N ILE A 229 1.07 8.89 -4.43
CA ILE A 229 1.99 9.14 -5.56
C ILE A 229 2.23 7.84 -6.34
N LEU A 230 2.58 6.76 -5.64
CA LEU A 230 2.84 5.45 -6.25
C LEU A 230 1.63 4.93 -7.03
N ASN A 231 0.41 5.10 -6.51
CA ASN A 231 -0.80 4.72 -7.23
C ASN A 231 -1.00 5.47 -8.55
N LYS A 232 -0.60 6.75 -8.61
CA LYS A 232 -0.62 7.53 -9.86
C LYS A 232 0.42 7.01 -10.85
N GLU A 233 1.63 6.71 -10.38
CA GLU A 233 2.69 6.13 -11.21
C GLU A 233 2.30 4.77 -11.78
N ILE A 234 1.75 3.87 -10.95
CA ILE A 234 1.22 2.57 -11.38
C ILE A 234 0.13 2.76 -12.44
N SER A 235 -0.77 3.73 -12.25
CA SER A 235 -1.82 4.03 -13.22
C SER A 235 -1.26 4.52 -14.55
N SER A 236 -0.24 5.38 -14.52
CA SER A 236 0.47 5.87 -15.71
C SER A 236 1.17 4.72 -16.45
N LEU A 237 1.88 3.86 -15.73
CA LEU A 237 2.56 2.69 -16.30
C LEU A 237 1.56 1.72 -16.95
N LYS A 238 0.42 1.47 -16.30
CA LYS A 238 -0.65 0.64 -16.85
C LYS A 238 -1.22 1.21 -18.16
N ALA A 239 -1.35 2.53 -18.25
CA ALA A 239 -1.75 3.20 -19.49
C ALA A 239 -0.69 3.03 -20.60
N HIS A 240 0.60 3.22 -20.28
CA HIS A 240 1.69 3.01 -21.23
C HIS A 240 1.73 1.56 -21.75
N ILE A 241 1.58 0.57 -20.87
CA ILE A 241 1.54 -0.85 -21.24
C ILE A 241 0.38 -1.13 -22.21
N LYS A 242 -0.82 -0.60 -21.95
CA LYS A 242 -1.96 -0.73 -22.87
C LYS A 242 -1.69 -0.10 -24.25
N GLY A 243 -1.03 1.05 -24.26
CA GLY A 243 -0.61 1.71 -25.51
C GLY A 243 0.36 0.82 -26.29
N LEU A 244 1.41 0.30 -25.63
CA LEU A 244 2.39 -0.60 -26.24
C LEU A 244 1.74 -1.89 -26.78
N GLN A 245 0.84 -2.50 -26.02
CA GLN A 245 0.09 -3.68 -26.47
C GLN A 245 -0.69 -3.40 -27.76
N THR A 246 -1.31 -2.22 -27.85
CA THR A 246 -2.04 -1.80 -29.06
C THR A 246 -1.09 -1.61 -30.23
N ASN A 247 0.05 -0.95 -30.02
CA ASN A 247 1.07 -0.75 -31.05
C ASN A 247 1.61 -2.08 -31.58
N ILE A 248 1.94 -3.02 -30.68
CA ILE A 248 2.40 -4.36 -31.06
C ILE A 248 1.32 -5.09 -31.89
N ARG A 249 0.04 -4.98 -31.50
CA ARG A 249 -1.07 -5.58 -32.24
C ARG A 249 -1.19 -5.00 -33.66
N VAL A 250 -1.12 -3.68 -33.80
CA VAL A 250 -1.17 -3.01 -35.10
C VAL A 250 0.02 -3.41 -35.97
N LEU A 251 1.24 -3.37 -35.41
CA LEU A 251 2.46 -3.80 -36.09
C LEU A 251 2.34 -5.25 -36.56
N TYR A 252 1.87 -6.16 -35.71
CA TYR A 252 1.67 -7.56 -36.06
C TYR A 252 0.69 -7.72 -37.23
N VAL A 253 -0.46 -7.05 -37.18
CA VAL A 253 -1.47 -7.12 -38.25
C VAL A 253 -0.94 -6.55 -39.57
N GLN A 254 -0.28 -5.40 -39.54
CA GLN A 254 0.31 -4.77 -40.72
C GLN A 254 1.42 -5.63 -41.32
N THR A 255 2.35 -6.09 -40.47
CA THR A 255 3.46 -6.95 -40.87
C THR A 255 2.95 -8.24 -41.50
N LYS A 256 1.96 -8.90 -40.87
CA LYS A 256 1.29 -10.09 -41.41
C LYS A 256 0.65 -9.82 -42.78
N LYS A 257 0.00 -8.66 -42.97
CA LYS A 257 -0.59 -8.27 -44.25
C LYS A 257 0.47 -8.06 -45.33
N VAL A 258 1.51 -7.28 -45.04
CA VAL A 258 2.61 -7.00 -45.98
C VAL A 258 3.30 -8.30 -46.39
N PHE A 259 3.66 -9.16 -45.43
CA PHE A 259 4.25 -10.46 -45.76
C PHE A 259 3.32 -11.34 -46.60
N LYS A 260 2.01 -11.36 -46.30
CA LYS A 260 1.02 -12.10 -47.10
C LYS A 260 0.95 -11.59 -48.54
N GLU A 261 1.00 -10.28 -48.76
CA GLU A 261 0.98 -9.67 -50.09
C GLU A 261 2.28 -9.94 -50.85
N GLN A 262 3.44 -9.70 -50.22
CA GLN A 262 4.75 -9.99 -50.81
C GLN A 262 4.89 -11.47 -51.18
N PHE A 263 4.43 -12.38 -50.32
CA PHE A 263 4.47 -13.81 -50.59
C PHE A 263 3.53 -14.22 -51.73
N LYS A 264 2.37 -13.58 -51.88
CA LYS A 264 1.48 -13.79 -53.05
C LYS A 264 2.16 -13.37 -54.36
N VAL A 265 2.81 -12.21 -54.37
CA VAL A 265 3.54 -11.71 -55.54
C VAL A 265 4.68 -12.67 -55.90
N LEU A 266 5.52 -13.03 -54.93
CA LEU A 266 6.61 -13.98 -55.12
C LEU A 266 6.10 -15.33 -55.66
N ARG A 267 5.03 -15.86 -55.06
CA ARG A 267 4.40 -17.10 -55.52
C ARG A 267 3.89 -16.99 -56.96
N SER A 268 3.29 -15.87 -57.35
CA SER A 268 2.83 -15.66 -58.72
C SER A 268 4.00 -15.63 -59.71
N ILE A 269 5.11 -14.98 -59.34
CA ILE A 269 6.33 -14.94 -60.16
C ILE A 269 6.87 -16.36 -60.36
N ILE A 270 7.07 -17.10 -59.27
CA ILE A 270 7.57 -18.49 -59.31
C ILE A 270 6.64 -19.38 -60.15
N LYS A 271 5.33 -19.26 -59.96
CA LYS A 271 4.35 -20.04 -60.72
C LYS A 271 4.45 -19.77 -62.22
N ASN A 272 4.45 -18.50 -62.63
CA ASN A 272 4.54 -18.12 -64.04
C ASN A 272 5.85 -18.61 -64.68
N GLU A 273 6.96 -18.55 -63.95
CA GLU A 273 8.25 -19.01 -64.45
C GLU A 273 8.29 -20.54 -64.60
N LEU A 274 7.76 -21.30 -63.64
CA LEU A 274 7.67 -22.76 -63.73
C LEU A 274 6.70 -23.21 -64.83
N ASP A 275 5.54 -22.57 -64.95
CA ASP A 275 4.55 -22.84 -66.00
C ASP A 275 5.16 -22.57 -67.40
N SER A 276 5.94 -21.50 -67.56
CA SER A 276 6.63 -21.18 -68.82
C SER A 276 7.69 -22.21 -69.23
N LYS A 277 8.26 -22.93 -68.26
CA LYS A 277 9.25 -24.00 -68.45
C LYS A 277 8.61 -25.40 -68.50
N GLY A 278 7.28 -25.50 -68.33
CA GLY A 278 6.56 -26.78 -68.31
C GLY A 278 6.87 -27.66 -67.08
N ILE A 279 7.35 -27.07 -65.98
CA ILE A 279 7.77 -27.79 -64.77
C ILE A 279 6.60 -27.84 -63.78
N ASP A 280 6.27 -29.03 -63.26
CA ASP A 280 5.20 -29.21 -62.26
C ASP A 280 5.55 -28.48 -60.95
N ASN A 281 4.63 -27.67 -60.46
CA ASN A 281 4.85 -26.83 -59.27
C ASN A 281 4.46 -27.59 -57.99
N GLN A 282 5.42 -28.28 -57.39
CA GLN A 282 5.23 -29.02 -56.13
C GLN A 282 4.86 -28.12 -54.94
N PHE A 283 5.39 -26.89 -54.87
CA PHE A 283 5.06 -25.94 -53.82
C PHE A 283 3.57 -25.58 -53.80
N GLU A 284 2.97 -25.43 -54.97
CA GLU A 284 1.54 -25.13 -55.12
C GLU A 284 0.65 -26.32 -54.71
N ARG A 285 1.10 -27.56 -54.99
CA ARG A 285 0.42 -28.78 -54.57
C ARG A 285 0.42 -28.94 -53.05
N GLU A 286 1.57 -28.80 -52.41
CA GLU A 286 1.67 -28.93 -50.95
C GLU A 286 0.91 -27.81 -50.24
N HIS A 287 1.00 -26.57 -50.72
CA HIS A 287 0.21 -25.47 -50.15
C HIS A 287 -1.30 -25.72 -50.23
N LYS A 288 -1.81 -26.32 -51.32
CA LYS A 288 -3.23 -26.69 -51.42
C LYS A 288 -3.60 -27.80 -50.43
N ARG A 289 -2.72 -28.79 -50.25
CA ARG A 289 -2.88 -29.87 -49.24
C ARG A 289 -2.89 -29.32 -47.82
N GLU A 290 -1.99 -28.40 -47.51
CA GLU A 290 -1.91 -27.72 -46.20
C GLU A 290 -3.19 -26.92 -45.92
N ILE A 291 -3.69 -26.15 -46.89
CA ILE A 291 -4.94 -25.38 -46.73
C ILE A 291 -6.15 -26.30 -46.50
N SER A 292 -6.23 -27.45 -47.18
CA SER A 292 -7.31 -28.41 -46.90
C SER A 292 -7.24 -28.90 -45.45
N ARG A 293 -6.05 -29.25 -44.95
CA ARG A 293 -5.87 -29.71 -43.56
C ARG A 293 -6.32 -28.67 -42.53
N TYR A 294 -5.96 -27.39 -42.73
CA TYR A 294 -6.40 -26.31 -41.83
C TYR A 294 -7.91 -26.08 -41.84
N ARG A 295 -8.58 -26.24 -42.99
CA ARG A 295 -10.06 -26.10 -43.09
C ARG A 295 -10.82 -27.23 -42.43
N ASP A 296 -10.23 -28.42 -42.36
CA ASP A 296 -10.82 -29.56 -41.68
C ASP A 296 -10.69 -29.41 -40.15
N PHE A 297 -9.58 -28.83 -39.67
CA PHE A 297 -9.35 -28.55 -38.25
C PHE A 297 -10.29 -27.48 -37.66
N ASP A 298 -10.61 -26.42 -38.41
CA ASP A 298 -11.57 -25.37 -38.00
C ASP A 298 -13.03 -25.86 -37.93
N ARG A 299 -13.37 -27.05 -38.47
CA ARG A 299 -14.71 -27.65 -38.37
C ARG A 299 -14.89 -28.59 -37.18
N GLU A 300 -13.80 -28.98 -36.52
CA GLU A 300 -13.80 -29.93 -35.40
C GLU A 300 -13.82 -29.26 -34.02
N ARG A 301 -13.96 -27.93 -33.95
CA ARG A 301 -14.01 -27.14 -32.72
C ARG A 301 -15.26 -26.29 -32.64
#